data_AF-A0A1H6CX62-F1
#
_entry.id   AF-A0A1H6CX62-F1
#
_cell.length_a   1.000
_cell.length_b   1.000
_cell.length_c   1.000
_cell.angle_alpha   90.00
_cell.angle_beta   90.00
_cell.angle_gamma   90.00
#
_symmetry.space_group_name_H-M   'P 1'
#
loop_
_entity.id
_entity.type
_entity.pdbx_description
1 polymer ?
#
loop_
_entity_poly.entity_id
_entity_poly.type
_entity_poly.pdbx_seq_one_letter_code
_entity_poly.pdbx_strand_id
1 'polypeptide(L)'
;MSSLCATAAVLALFSAGPLHPAARTPSAEQQMLDLTNGARADAGCPPLRLNADLGEAATGHSADMAHRNFFDHTGSNGSQPAARTSAAGYPGDYIGENIAAGYDSAEVVFQKWMDTAVHRGNILNCKFTDLGIGRVDVPSSQYRVYWTQDLGRPPIR
;
A
#
# COMPACT_ATOMS: atom_id res chain seq x y z
N MET A 1 7.74 -28.36 73.23
CA MET A 1 6.79 -27.32 72.80
C MET A 1 7.32 -26.71 71.52
N SER A 2 6.41 -26.46 70.56
CA SER A 2 6.61 -25.64 69.35
C SER A 2 7.33 -26.31 68.17
N SER A 3 6.88 -26.24 66.92
CA SER A 3 5.60 -25.86 66.31
C SER A 3 5.70 -26.29 64.84
N LEU A 4 4.70 -26.98 64.28
CA LEU A 4 4.61 -27.29 62.85
C LEU A 4 4.06 -26.07 62.11
N CYS A 5 4.74 -25.63 61.04
CA CYS A 5 4.24 -24.59 60.14
C CYS A 5 3.70 -25.26 58.87
N ALA A 6 2.38 -25.28 58.71
CA ALA A 6 1.70 -25.80 57.53
C ALA A 6 1.53 -24.68 56.50
N THR A 7 2.00 -24.90 55.27
CA THR A 7 1.79 -24.00 54.13
C THR A 7 0.43 -24.26 53.50
N ALA A 8 -0.46 -23.26 53.48
CA ALA A 8 -1.69 -23.29 52.71
C ALA A 8 -1.44 -22.77 51.28
N ALA A 9 -1.72 -23.57 50.27
CA ALA A 9 -1.72 -23.14 48.88
C ALA A 9 -3.06 -22.47 48.55
N VAL A 10 -3.02 -21.20 48.14
CA VAL A 10 -4.19 -20.47 47.62
C VAL A 10 -4.23 -20.69 46.10
N LEU A 11 -5.18 -21.50 45.62
CA LEU A 11 -5.49 -21.56 44.19
C LEU A 11 -6.26 -20.29 43.80
N ALA A 12 -5.60 -19.40 43.06
CA ALA A 12 -6.27 -18.30 42.37
C ALA A 12 -6.91 -18.83 41.07
N LEU A 13 -8.24 -18.79 41.00
CA LEU A 13 -8.99 -19.03 39.77
C LEU A 13 -8.87 -17.78 38.88
N PHE A 14 -8.08 -17.87 37.81
CA PHE A 14 -8.09 -16.85 36.76
C PHE A 14 -9.28 -17.11 35.83
N SER A 15 -10.34 -16.31 35.95
CA SER A 15 -11.39 -16.24 34.94
C SER A 15 -10.85 -15.50 33.71
N ALA A 16 -10.59 -16.24 32.63
CA ALA A 16 -10.29 -15.63 31.33
C ALA A 16 -11.57 -15.00 30.76
N GLY A 17 -11.63 -13.67 30.75
CA GLY A 17 -12.66 -12.93 30.02
C GLY A 17 -12.52 -13.13 28.50
N PRO A 18 -13.58 -12.92 27.72
CA PRO A 18 -13.53 -13.09 26.27
C PRO A 18 -12.51 -12.11 25.66
N LEU A 19 -11.54 -12.66 24.94
CA LEU A 19 -10.59 -11.89 24.13
C LEU A 19 -11.36 -11.19 23.01
N HIS A 20 -11.59 -9.89 23.15
CA HIS A 20 -11.97 -9.07 21.99
C HIS A 20 -10.74 -8.97 21.07
N PRO A 21 -10.83 -9.38 19.79
CA PRO A 21 -9.74 -9.15 18.86
C PRO A 21 -9.51 -7.63 18.73
N ALA A 22 -8.29 -7.19 19.00
CA ALA A 22 -7.90 -5.80 18.74
C ALA A 22 -8.11 -5.49 17.26
N ALA A 23 -8.82 -4.39 16.96
CA ALA A 23 -8.99 -3.93 15.59
C ALA A 23 -7.60 -3.68 14.97
N ARG A 24 -7.30 -4.37 13.86
CA ARG A 24 -6.03 -4.22 13.15
C ARG A 24 -6.05 -2.91 12.36
N THR A 25 -5.04 -2.06 12.55
CA THR A 25 -4.83 -0.88 11.69
C THR A 25 -4.65 -1.35 10.24
N PRO A 26 -5.41 -0.81 9.27
CA PRO A 26 -5.26 -1.19 7.87
C PRO A 26 -3.85 -0.88 7.34
N SER A 27 -3.35 -1.68 6.40
CA SER A 27 -2.09 -1.37 5.71
C SER A 27 -2.22 -0.10 4.89
N ALA A 28 -1.10 0.55 4.58
CA ALA A 28 -1.07 1.70 3.67
C ALA A 28 -1.70 1.39 2.30
N GLU A 29 -1.51 0.18 1.80
CA GLU A 29 -2.10 -0.32 0.55
C GLU A 29 -3.63 -0.37 0.65
N GLN A 30 -4.16 -0.90 1.76
CA GLN A 30 -5.62 -0.99 1.98
C GLN A 30 -6.24 0.39 2.14
N GLN A 31 -5.60 1.29 2.91
CA GLN A 31 -6.07 2.68 3.05
C GLN A 31 -6.14 3.39 1.69
N MET A 32 -5.09 3.24 0.87
CA MET A 32 -5.04 3.84 -0.45
C MET A 32 -6.08 3.23 -1.41
N LEU A 33 -6.32 1.92 -1.34
CA LEU A 33 -7.39 1.25 -2.09
C LEU A 33 -8.76 1.82 -1.72
N ASP A 34 -9.04 1.95 -0.41
CA ASP A 34 -10.33 2.42 0.08
C ASP A 34 -10.61 3.87 -0.36
N LEU A 35 -9.62 4.75 -0.24
CA LEU A 35 -9.70 6.14 -0.73
C LEU A 35 -9.92 6.19 -2.24
N THR A 36 -9.15 5.41 -3.00
CA THR A 36 -9.24 5.31 -4.46
C THR A 36 -10.62 4.83 -4.89
N ASN A 37 -11.14 3.78 -4.26
CA ASN A 37 -12.44 3.22 -4.59
C ASN A 37 -13.61 4.11 -4.16
N GLY A 38 -13.45 4.89 -3.08
CA GLY A 38 -14.41 5.93 -2.71
C GLY A 38 -14.58 6.97 -3.83
N ALA A 39 -13.47 7.58 -4.29
CA ALA A 39 -13.54 8.55 -5.36
C ALA A 39 -13.98 7.96 -6.71
N ARG A 40 -13.66 6.69 -6.98
CA ARG A 40 -14.14 5.99 -8.18
C ARG A 40 -15.64 5.75 -8.13
N ALA A 41 -16.21 5.43 -6.96
CA ALA A 41 -17.66 5.32 -6.80
C ALA A 41 -18.36 6.64 -7.09
N ASP A 42 -17.84 7.76 -6.57
CA ASP A 42 -18.38 9.11 -6.85
C ASP A 42 -18.30 9.48 -8.34
N ALA A 43 -17.31 8.96 -9.05
CA ALA A 43 -17.13 9.15 -10.50
C ALA A 43 -17.88 8.12 -11.37
N GLY A 44 -18.59 7.16 -10.78
CA GLY A 44 -19.29 6.09 -11.51
C GLY A 44 -18.39 5.00 -12.10
N CYS A 45 -17.15 4.88 -11.64
CA CYS A 45 -16.25 3.80 -12.05
C CYS A 45 -16.40 2.56 -11.16
N PRO A 46 -16.20 1.33 -11.71
CA PRO A 46 -16.09 0.12 -10.89
C PRO A 46 -14.89 0.19 -9.93
N PRO A 47 -14.97 -0.49 -8.77
CA PRO A 47 -13.85 -0.53 -7.82
C PRO A 47 -12.66 -1.29 -8.42
N LEU A 48 -11.46 -0.85 -8.07
CA LEU A 48 -10.22 -1.57 -8.29
C LEU A 48 -10.05 -2.69 -7.26
N ARG A 49 -9.20 -3.66 -7.59
CA ARG A 49 -8.76 -4.73 -6.69
C ARG A 49 -7.25 -4.70 -6.53
N LEU A 50 -6.75 -5.00 -5.34
CA LEU A 50 -5.32 -5.16 -5.15
C LEU A 50 -4.80 -6.35 -5.99
N ASN A 51 -3.69 -6.14 -6.67
CA ASN A 51 -2.97 -7.15 -7.44
C ASN A 51 -1.52 -7.21 -6.93
N ALA A 52 -1.07 -8.43 -6.60
CA ALA A 52 0.24 -8.63 -5.97
C ALA A 52 1.40 -8.27 -6.91
N ASP A 53 1.30 -8.60 -8.20
CA ASP A 53 2.35 -8.33 -9.19
C ASP A 53 2.54 -6.81 -9.40
N LEU A 54 1.44 -6.06 -9.46
CA LEU A 54 1.50 -4.59 -9.48
C LEU A 54 2.05 -4.03 -8.16
N GLY A 55 1.70 -4.63 -7.02
CA GLY A 55 2.23 -4.23 -5.71
C GLY A 55 3.74 -4.45 -5.59
N GLU A 56 4.25 -5.56 -6.15
CA GLU A 56 5.68 -5.85 -6.23
C GLU A 56 6.42 -4.82 -7.09
N ALA A 57 5.89 -4.52 -8.29
CA ALA A 57 6.45 -3.50 -9.17
C ALA A 57 6.49 -2.11 -8.50
N ALA A 58 5.38 -1.69 -7.90
CA ALA A 58 5.26 -0.42 -7.22
C ALA A 58 6.22 -0.32 -6.01
N THR A 59 6.34 -1.39 -5.22
CA THR A 59 7.26 -1.44 -4.08
C THR A 59 8.71 -1.38 -4.54
N GLY A 60 9.04 -2.13 -5.60
CA GLY A 60 10.37 -2.11 -6.21
C GLY A 60 10.75 -0.72 -6.72
N HIS A 61 9.84 0.00 -7.37
CA HIS A 61 10.11 1.34 -7.85
C HIS A 61 10.28 2.36 -6.71
N SER A 62 9.41 2.32 -5.70
CA SER A 62 9.58 3.15 -4.49
C SER A 62 10.91 2.89 -3.79
N ALA A 63 11.35 1.63 -3.72
CA ALA A 63 12.65 1.26 -3.16
C ALA A 63 13.81 1.78 -4.02
N ASP A 64 13.73 1.67 -5.35
CA ASP A 64 14.72 2.19 -6.27
C ASP A 64 14.88 3.71 -6.11
N MET A 65 13.78 4.45 -6.15
CA MET A 65 13.76 5.91 -5.91
C MET A 65 14.40 6.28 -4.56
N ALA A 66 14.02 5.58 -3.48
CA ALA A 66 14.52 5.85 -2.15
C ALA A 66 16.02 5.55 -2.00
N HIS A 67 16.49 4.40 -2.49
CA HIS A 67 17.89 3.98 -2.34
C HIS A 67 18.85 4.72 -3.27
N ARG A 68 18.36 5.23 -4.40
CA ARG A 68 19.17 5.94 -5.39
C ARG A 68 18.97 7.46 -5.35
N ASN A 69 18.15 7.97 -4.42
CA ASN A 69 17.86 9.39 -4.21
C ASN A 69 17.44 10.12 -5.49
N PHE A 70 16.38 9.61 -6.12
CA PHE A 70 15.74 10.30 -7.25
C PHE A 70 14.21 10.20 -7.14
N PHE A 71 13.51 10.97 -7.97
CA PHE A 71 12.04 10.97 -8.05
C PHE A 71 11.63 11.16 -9.52
N ASP A 72 11.39 10.05 -10.22
CA ASP A 72 11.03 10.00 -11.64
C ASP A 72 10.29 8.68 -11.93
N HIS A 73 9.38 8.68 -12.90
CA HIS A 73 8.69 7.46 -13.37
C HIS A 73 9.67 6.43 -14.00
N THR A 74 10.80 6.90 -14.49
CA THR A 74 11.89 6.11 -15.07
C THR A 74 12.78 5.56 -13.96
N GLY A 75 12.91 4.24 -13.87
CA GLY A 75 13.79 3.61 -12.89
C GLY A 75 15.27 3.95 -13.12
N SER A 76 16.11 3.75 -12.10
CA SER A 76 17.54 4.03 -12.16
C SER A 76 18.30 3.18 -13.19
N ASN A 77 17.67 2.11 -13.67
CA ASN A 77 18.12 1.24 -14.76
C ASN A 77 17.50 1.58 -16.13
N GLY A 78 16.74 2.67 -16.23
CA GLY A 78 16.01 3.07 -17.44
C GLY A 78 14.68 2.36 -17.68
N SER A 79 14.18 1.57 -16.72
CA SER A 79 12.90 0.87 -16.87
C SER A 79 11.71 1.81 -16.77
N GLN A 80 10.71 1.58 -17.63
CA GLN A 80 9.39 2.24 -17.58
C GLN A 80 8.40 1.41 -16.74
N PRO A 81 7.29 2.00 -16.25
CA PRO A 81 6.30 1.29 -15.43
C PRO A 81 5.84 -0.03 -16.04
N ALA A 82 5.47 -0.04 -17.33
CA ALA A 82 5.03 -1.24 -18.02
C ALA A 82 6.09 -2.36 -18.06
N ALA A 83 7.37 -2.01 -18.12
CA ALA A 83 8.45 -2.99 -18.06
C ALA A 83 8.60 -3.56 -16.65
N ARG A 84 8.44 -2.73 -15.61
CA ARG A 84 8.48 -3.18 -14.21
C ARG A 84 7.29 -4.08 -13.86
N THR A 85 6.07 -3.70 -14.25
CA THR A 85 4.87 -4.51 -14.01
C THR A 85 4.93 -5.84 -14.76
N SER A 86 5.42 -5.84 -16.01
CA SER A 86 5.63 -7.07 -16.77
C SER A 86 6.70 -7.98 -16.14
N ALA A 87 7.82 -7.41 -15.68
CA ALA A 87 8.86 -8.17 -15.00
C ALA A 87 8.39 -8.78 -13.67
N ALA A 88 7.45 -8.13 -12.98
CA ALA A 88 6.78 -8.66 -11.80
C ALA A 88 5.68 -9.70 -12.11
N GLY A 89 5.41 -9.99 -13.39
CA GLY A 89 4.47 -11.03 -13.81
C GLY A 89 3.05 -10.54 -14.13
N TYR A 90 2.77 -9.24 -14.06
CA TYR A 90 1.44 -8.73 -14.39
C TYR A 90 1.13 -8.96 -15.88
N PRO A 91 -0.01 -9.60 -16.23
CA PRO A 91 -0.29 -10.02 -17.60
C PRO A 91 -0.83 -8.92 -18.51
N GLY A 92 -1.20 -7.76 -17.96
CA GLY A 92 -1.78 -6.64 -18.71
C GLY A 92 -0.74 -5.68 -19.27
N ASP A 93 -1.06 -5.03 -20.38
CA ASP A 93 -0.22 -4.04 -21.07
C ASP A 93 -0.74 -2.59 -20.92
N TYR A 94 -1.98 -2.42 -20.46
CA TYR A 94 -2.57 -1.13 -20.17
C TYR A 94 -2.25 -0.70 -18.74
N ILE A 95 -1.17 0.08 -18.61
CA ILE A 95 -0.55 0.46 -17.35
C ILE A 95 -0.66 1.98 -17.12
N GLY A 96 -0.94 2.38 -15.89
CA GLY A 96 -0.81 3.76 -15.42
C GLY A 96 -0.01 3.81 -14.11
N GLU A 97 0.67 4.90 -13.84
CA GLU A 97 1.47 5.08 -12.63
C GLU A 97 1.26 6.47 -12.03
N ASN A 98 1.13 6.54 -10.71
CA ASN A 98 1.25 7.75 -9.93
C ASN A 98 2.37 7.58 -8.89
N ILE A 99 3.20 8.60 -8.69
CA ILE A 99 4.27 8.60 -7.67
C ILE A 99 4.13 9.79 -6.72
N ALA A 100 4.59 9.63 -5.48
CA ALA A 100 4.70 10.69 -4.49
C ALA A 100 5.87 10.44 -3.53
N ALA A 101 6.43 11.49 -2.95
CA ALA A 101 7.50 11.37 -1.97
C ALA A 101 7.41 12.48 -0.90
N GLY A 102 7.92 12.23 0.30
CA GLY A 102 7.96 13.21 1.39
C GLY A 102 6.70 13.27 2.26
N TYR A 103 5.78 12.31 2.10
CA TYR A 103 4.51 12.27 2.84
C TYR A 103 4.33 10.91 3.53
N ASP A 104 3.99 10.93 4.81
CA ASP A 104 3.84 9.70 5.61
C ASP A 104 2.46 9.02 5.44
N SER A 105 1.41 9.80 5.15
CA SER A 105 -0.01 9.38 5.17
C SER A 105 -0.56 9.11 3.77
N ALA A 106 -1.35 8.04 3.65
CA ALA A 106 -2.05 7.69 2.42
C ALA A 106 -3.08 8.76 2.04
N GLU A 107 -3.78 9.33 3.02
CA GLU A 107 -4.78 10.39 2.82
C GLU A 107 -4.14 11.64 2.19
N VAL A 108 -2.98 12.07 2.69
CA VAL A 108 -2.27 13.24 2.15
C VAL A 108 -1.82 12.98 0.71
N VAL A 109 -1.22 11.82 0.45
CA VAL A 109 -0.78 11.43 -0.90
C VAL A 109 -1.96 11.35 -1.87
N PHE A 110 -3.05 10.71 -1.44
CA PHE A 110 -4.26 10.59 -2.23
C PHE A 110 -4.83 11.96 -2.63
N GLN A 111 -4.93 12.90 -1.68
CA GLN A 111 -5.40 14.25 -1.99
C GLN A 111 -4.48 14.96 -2.99
N LYS A 112 -3.16 14.84 -2.83
CA LYS A 112 -2.19 15.40 -3.81
C LYS A 112 -2.35 14.83 -5.21
N TRP A 113 -2.61 13.53 -5.33
CA TRP A 113 -2.93 12.92 -6.62
C TRP A 113 -4.26 13.41 -7.18
N MET A 114 -5.30 13.54 -6.35
CA MET A 114 -6.61 14.04 -6.79
C MET A 114 -6.59 15.52 -7.22
N ASP A 115 -5.69 16.33 -6.67
CA ASP A 115 -5.48 17.73 -7.04
C ASP A 115 -4.72 17.91 -8.37
N THR A 116 -4.05 16.87 -8.86
CA THR A 116 -3.26 16.91 -10.09
C THR A 116 -4.01 16.25 -11.23
N ALA A 117 -4.30 16.99 -12.31
CA ALA A 117 -5.11 16.48 -13.43
C ALA A 117 -4.62 15.14 -14.00
N VAL A 118 -3.29 14.97 -14.13
CA VAL A 118 -2.68 13.73 -14.63
C VAL A 118 -2.90 12.57 -13.67
N HIS A 119 -2.58 12.74 -12.38
CA HIS A 119 -2.73 11.68 -11.38
C HIS A 119 -4.20 11.31 -11.13
N ARG A 120 -5.08 12.32 -11.05
CA ARG A 120 -6.54 12.12 -10.99
C ARG A 120 -7.05 11.38 -12.22
N GLY A 121 -6.52 11.70 -13.39
CA GLY A 121 -6.85 11.03 -14.66
C GLY A 121 -6.58 9.53 -14.60
N ASN A 122 -5.48 9.11 -13.96
CA ASN A 122 -5.18 7.70 -13.71
C ASN A 122 -6.19 7.06 -12.74
N ILE A 123 -6.41 7.68 -11.58
CA ILE A 123 -7.31 7.18 -10.52
C ILE A 123 -8.75 6.97 -11.03
N LEU A 124 -9.27 7.93 -11.80
CA LEU A 124 -10.65 7.95 -12.31
C LEU A 124 -10.80 7.33 -13.71
N ASN A 125 -9.76 6.67 -14.24
CA ASN A 125 -9.92 5.95 -15.49
C ASN A 125 -10.63 4.62 -15.25
N CYS A 126 -11.90 4.54 -15.63
CA CYS A 126 -12.72 3.34 -15.42
C CYS A 126 -12.24 2.11 -16.22
N LYS A 127 -11.24 2.24 -17.11
CA LYS A 127 -10.63 1.10 -17.81
C LYS A 127 -9.73 0.27 -16.90
N PHE A 128 -9.14 0.86 -15.86
CA PHE A 128 -8.34 0.10 -14.89
C PHE A 128 -9.25 -0.72 -13.99
N THR A 129 -8.80 -1.93 -13.64
CA THR A 129 -9.50 -2.87 -12.77
C THR A 129 -8.64 -3.35 -11.61
N ASP A 130 -7.32 -3.20 -11.72
CA ASP A 130 -6.34 -3.68 -10.75
C ASP A 130 -5.44 -2.53 -10.26
N LEU A 131 -4.97 -2.66 -9.03
CA LEU A 131 -4.16 -1.67 -8.31
C LEU A 131 -3.00 -2.35 -7.58
N GLY A 132 -1.81 -1.77 -7.66
CA GLY A 132 -0.67 -2.06 -6.80
C GLY A 132 -0.21 -0.80 -6.08
N ILE A 133 0.14 -0.90 -4.80
CA ILE A 133 0.64 0.21 -4.00
C ILE A 133 1.97 -0.19 -3.37
N GLY A 134 2.98 0.65 -3.52
CA GLY A 134 4.29 0.46 -2.89
C GLY A 134 4.65 1.67 -2.04
N ARG A 135 4.74 1.48 -0.72
CA ARG A 135 5.22 2.50 0.24
C ARG A 135 6.54 2.07 0.87
N VAL A 136 7.59 2.85 0.68
CA VAL A 136 8.92 2.57 1.23
C VAL A 136 9.39 3.74 2.10
N ASP A 137 9.82 3.47 3.34
CA ASP A 137 10.38 4.44 4.29
C ASP A 137 11.87 4.14 4.50
N VAL A 138 12.74 5.01 3.99
CA VAL A 138 14.19 4.96 4.13
C VAL A 138 14.64 6.28 4.77
N PRO A 139 14.86 6.34 6.10
CA PRO A 139 15.18 7.58 6.80
C PRO A 139 16.40 8.35 6.28
N SER A 140 17.34 7.66 5.64
CA SER A 140 18.54 8.26 5.04
C SER A 140 18.36 8.79 3.62
N SER A 141 17.20 8.54 3.00
CA SER A 141 16.90 9.00 1.64
C SER A 141 16.44 10.46 1.62
N GLN A 142 16.54 11.10 0.46
CA GLN A 142 16.21 12.52 0.25
C GLN A 142 14.81 12.90 0.74
N TYR A 143 13.80 12.06 0.45
CA TYR A 143 12.41 12.35 0.80
C TYR A 143 11.86 11.46 1.93
N ARG A 144 12.69 10.59 2.52
CA ARG A 144 12.33 9.58 3.52
C ARG A 144 11.29 8.54 3.06
N VAL A 145 10.07 8.97 2.74
CA VAL A 145 8.98 8.09 2.31
C VAL A 145 8.68 8.29 0.83
N TYR A 146 8.55 7.19 0.11
CA TYR A 146 8.23 7.13 -1.32
C TYR A 146 7.01 6.24 -1.53
N TRP A 147 6.15 6.67 -2.46
CA TRP A 147 4.92 6.00 -2.84
C TRP A 147 4.88 5.82 -4.35
N THR A 148 4.44 4.63 -4.76
CA THR A 148 4.10 4.32 -6.14
C THR A 148 2.71 3.67 -6.14
N GLN A 149 1.85 4.11 -7.04
CA GLN A 149 0.57 3.49 -7.36
C GLN A 149 0.63 3.04 -8.81
N ASP A 150 0.65 1.73 -9.02
CA ASP A 150 0.54 1.12 -10.35
C ASP A 150 -0.91 0.67 -10.59
N LEU A 151 -1.43 0.98 -11.77
CA LEU A 151 -2.78 0.68 -12.22
C LEU A 151 -2.71 -0.22 -13.44
N GLY A 152 -3.56 -1.25 -13.48
CA GLY A 152 -3.55 -2.23 -14.55
C GLY A 152 -4.94 -2.60 -15.05
N ARG A 153 -4.99 -3.05 -16.30
CA ARG A 153 -6.12 -3.82 -16.84
C ARG A 153 -5.58 -5.14 -17.42
N PRO A 154 -6.06 -6.30 -16.94
CA PRO A 154 -5.62 -7.58 -17.45
C PRO A 154 -6.16 -7.80 -18.88
N PRO A 155 -5.59 -8.72 -19.65
CA PRO A 155 -6.10 -9.05 -20.98
C PRO A 155 -7.56 -9.46 -20.94
N ILE A 156 -8.33 -9.04 -21.95
CA ILE A 156 -9.68 -9.56 -22.17
C ILE A 156 -9.54 -11.03 -22.57
N ARG A 157 -10.15 -11.92 -21.79
CA ARG A 157 -10.27 -13.35 -22.12
C ARG A 157 -11.45 -13.59 -23.02
#